data_AF-A0A945Q805-F1
#
_entry.id   AF-A0A945Q805-F1
#
_cell.length_a   1.000
_cell.length_b   1.000
_cell.length_c   1.000
_cell.angle_alpha   90.00
_cell.angle_beta   90.00
_cell.angle_gamma   90.00
#
_symmetry.space_group_name_H-M   'P 1'
#
loop_
_entity.id
_entity.type
_entity.pdbx_description
1 polymer ?
#
loop_
_entity_poly.entity_id
_entity_poly.type
_entity_poly.pdbx_seq_one_letter_code
_entity_poly.pdbx_strand_id
1 'polypeptide(L)'
;SWEWNFGDNTAYDYTELPTHTFPETPSVYTVSLVVTDENSCKSTTSRNITIQDKYWIYIPNSFTPDFDQINDKFCISYNGIREETFNFIVYDRVSTVVYSTTNIYDLDCNNGWDGKHQTTGEDLPMGMYVYEIYFQDFEGWKHQDYGNIYIIR
;
A
#
# COMPACT_ATOMS: atom_id res chain seq x y z
N SER A 1 31.32 5.28 27.88
CA SER A 1 31.15 5.27 26.42
C SER A 1 29.92 4.47 26.06
N TRP A 2 29.31 4.80 24.92
CA TRP A 2 28.20 4.06 24.32
C TRP A 2 28.70 3.36 23.06
N GLU A 3 28.24 2.16 22.79
CA GLU A 3 28.55 1.40 21.58
C GLU A 3 27.26 0.70 21.13
N TRP A 4 26.70 1.17 20.02
CA TRP A 4 25.49 0.68 19.41
C TRP A 4 25.81 -0.23 18.22
N ASN A 5 25.15 -1.37 18.15
CA ASN A 5 25.13 -2.25 17.00
C ASN A 5 23.67 -2.46 16.59
N PHE A 6 23.32 -2.14 15.34
CA PHE A 6 21.94 -2.24 14.87
C PHE A 6 21.57 -3.62 14.29
N GLY A 7 22.52 -4.55 14.17
CA GLY A 7 22.26 -5.93 13.75
C GLY A 7 22.02 -6.10 12.25
N ASP A 8 22.30 -5.08 11.44
CA ASP A 8 22.12 -5.02 9.98
C ASP A 8 23.46 -4.92 9.21
N ASN A 9 24.58 -5.18 9.89
CA ASN A 9 25.96 -5.04 9.39
C ASN A 9 26.41 -3.59 9.11
N THR A 10 25.72 -2.57 9.62
CA THR A 10 26.26 -1.20 9.57
C THR A 10 27.36 -0.98 10.62
N ALA A 11 28.09 0.12 10.47
CA ALA A 11 29.12 0.51 11.43
C ALA A 11 28.51 0.77 12.82
N TYR A 12 29.31 0.53 13.87
CA TYR A 12 28.93 0.86 15.24
C TYR A 12 28.78 2.38 15.43
N ASP A 13 27.80 2.80 16.21
CA ASP A 13 27.61 4.19 16.62
C ASP A 13 27.99 4.37 18.09
N TYR A 14 28.69 5.46 18.42
CA TYR A 14 29.21 5.73 19.77
C TYR A 14 28.52 6.91 20.47
N THR A 15 27.44 7.44 19.87
CA THR A 15 26.65 8.53 20.45
C THR A 15 25.66 8.01 21.49
N GLU A 16 25.29 8.88 22.44
CA GLU A 16 24.33 8.52 23.51
C GLU A 16 22.90 8.31 22.95
N LEU A 17 22.52 9.05 21.91
CA LEU A 17 21.21 9.00 21.24
C LEU A 17 21.37 8.96 19.71
N PRO A 18 21.70 7.80 19.12
CA PRO A 18 21.84 7.67 17.67
C PRO A 18 20.48 7.66 16.97
N THR A 19 20.47 8.02 15.69
CA THR A 19 19.33 7.81 14.79
C THR A 19 19.78 6.86 13.68
N HIS A 20 19.05 5.77 13.45
CA HIS A 20 19.41 4.75 12.48
C HIS A 20 18.26 4.41 11.54
N THR A 21 18.57 4.23 10.26
CA THR A 21 17.61 3.84 9.23
C THR A 21 17.93 2.42 8.77
N PHE A 22 16.99 1.50 9.00
CA PHE A 22 17.12 0.11 8.57
C PHE A 22 16.91 -0.04 7.05
N PRO A 23 17.50 -1.07 6.43
CA PRO A 23 17.17 -1.46 5.06
C PRO A 23 15.68 -1.78 4.92
N GLU A 24 15.12 -1.58 3.71
CA GLU A 24 13.73 -1.93 3.39
C GLU A 24 13.47 -3.44 3.38
N THR A 25 14.52 -4.27 3.47
CA THR A 25 14.39 -5.72 3.47
C THR A 25 13.66 -6.21 4.73
N PRO A 26 12.55 -6.95 4.57
CA PRO A 26 11.87 -7.58 5.70
C PRO A 26 12.80 -8.51 6.47
N SER A 27 13.08 -8.18 7.73
CA SER A 27 13.97 -8.95 8.60
C SER A 27 13.78 -8.57 10.06
N VAL A 28 14.32 -9.41 10.94
CA VAL A 28 14.44 -9.12 12.37
C VAL A 28 15.86 -8.68 12.65
N TYR A 29 16.03 -7.43 13.04
CA TYR A 29 17.30 -6.84 13.42
C TYR A 29 17.44 -6.83 14.94
N THR A 30 18.54 -7.38 15.46
CA THR A 30 18.84 -7.36 16.89
C THR A 30 19.72 -6.16 17.20
N VAL A 31 19.12 -5.11 17.76
CA VAL A 31 19.86 -3.92 18.21
C VAL A 31 20.46 -4.20 19.57
N SER A 32 21.76 -3.97 19.74
CA SER A 32 22.43 -4.06 21.03
C SER A 32 23.15 -2.75 21.38
N LEU A 33 23.14 -2.44 22.68
CA LEU A 33 23.86 -1.33 23.27
C LEU A 33 24.80 -1.88 24.34
N VAL A 34 26.08 -1.55 24.21
CA VAL A 34 27.10 -1.76 25.24
C VAL A 34 27.46 -0.41 25.84
N VAL A 35 27.25 -0.26 27.15
CA VAL A 35 27.68 0.92 27.91
C VAL A 35 28.89 0.54 28.74
N THR A 36 29.96 1.35 28.67
CA THR A 36 31.12 1.26 29.56
C THR A 36 31.15 2.46 30.49
N ASP A 37 31.19 2.23 31.80
CA ASP A 37 31.30 3.29 32.81
C ASP A 37 32.75 3.73 33.05
N GLU A 38 32.94 4.72 33.93
CA GLU A 38 34.27 5.26 34.29
C GLU A 38 35.16 4.24 35.01
N ASN A 39 34.56 3.21 35.61
CA ASN A 39 35.24 2.12 36.30
C ASN A 39 35.57 0.94 35.36
N SER A 40 35.38 1.12 34.04
CA SER A 40 35.54 0.09 33.00
C SER A 40 34.57 -1.09 33.12
N CYS A 41 33.49 -0.97 33.89
CA CYS A 41 32.41 -1.95 33.91
C CYS A 41 31.57 -1.81 32.64
N LYS A 42 31.26 -2.96 32.02
CA LYS A 42 30.45 -3.02 30.80
C LYS A 42 29.09 -3.65 31.09
N SER A 43 28.04 -3.05 30.56
CA SER A 43 26.69 -3.61 30.58
C SER A 43 26.14 -3.64 29.16
N THR A 44 25.48 -4.75 28.81
CA THR A 44 24.89 -4.96 27.48
C THR A 44 23.39 -5.11 27.60
N THR A 45 22.65 -4.43 26.73
CA THR A 45 21.20 -4.64 26.55
C THR A 45 20.91 -4.84 25.07
N SER A 46 19.91 -5.66 24.76
CA SER A 46 19.53 -5.95 23.37
C SER A 46 18.02 -5.94 23.18
N ARG A 47 17.57 -5.53 22.00
CA ARG A 47 16.15 -5.52 21.61
C ARG A 47 16.01 -5.91 20.14
N ASN A 48 14.98 -6.71 19.86
CA ASN A 48 14.64 -7.08 18.49
C ASN A 48 13.71 -6.02 17.88
N ILE A 49 14.05 -5.58 16.67
CA ILE A 49 13.23 -4.73 15.81
C ILE A 49 12.85 -5.57 14.59
N THR A 50 11.56 -5.67 14.32
CA THR A 50 11.03 -6.39 13.17
C THR A 50 10.63 -5.40 12.09
N ILE A 51 11.29 -5.46 10.95
CA ILE A 51 10.91 -4.74 9.72
C ILE A 51 10.12 -5.74 8.87
N GLN A 52 8.91 -5.36 8.49
CA GLN A 52 8.02 -6.18 7.66
C GLN A 52 7.49 -5.32 6.53
N ASP A 53 7.38 -5.91 5.35
CA ASP A 53 6.62 -5.32 4.27
C ASP A 53 5.16 -5.25 4.71
N LYS A 54 4.56 -4.08 4.53
CA LYS A 54 3.14 -3.89 4.81
C LYS A 54 2.38 -3.85 3.50
N TYR A 55 1.36 -4.68 3.38
CA TYR A 55 0.42 -4.55 2.29
C TYR A 55 -0.43 -3.28 2.51
N TRP A 56 -0.74 -2.59 1.42
CA TRP A 56 -1.70 -1.50 1.44
C TRP A 56 -2.37 -1.36 0.07
N ILE A 57 -3.59 -0.83 0.08
CA ILE A 57 -4.34 -0.46 -1.12
C ILE A 57 -5.03 0.86 -0.85
N TYR A 58 -4.92 1.78 -1.80
CA TYR A 58 -5.61 3.06 -1.79
C TYR A 58 -6.60 3.11 -2.94
N ILE A 59 -7.88 3.20 -2.58
CA ILE A 59 -8.99 3.25 -3.52
C ILE A 59 -9.66 4.62 -3.38
N PRO A 60 -9.61 5.50 -4.40
CA PRO A 60 -10.28 6.78 -4.33
C PRO A 60 -11.81 6.57 -4.31
N ASN A 61 -12.53 7.55 -3.79
CA ASN A 61 -13.99 7.50 -3.74
C ASN A 61 -14.66 8.31 -4.86
N SER A 62 -13.92 9.12 -5.61
CA SER A 62 -14.47 9.98 -6.66
C SER A 62 -13.43 10.32 -7.71
N PHE A 63 -13.89 10.60 -8.92
CA PHE A 63 -13.07 11.11 -10.02
C PHE A 63 -13.94 11.98 -10.96
N THR A 64 -13.29 12.84 -11.73
CA THR A 64 -13.91 13.85 -12.59
C THR A 64 -13.51 13.66 -14.05
N PRO A 65 -14.17 12.78 -14.82
CA PRO A 65 -13.89 12.60 -16.23
C PRO A 65 -14.47 13.77 -17.06
N ASP A 66 -13.80 14.92 -17.02
CA ASP A 66 -14.14 16.17 -17.70
C ASP A 66 -13.10 16.64 -18.74
N PHE A 67 -12.04 15.84 -18.94
CA PHE A 67 -10.94 16.01 -19.88
C PHE A 67 -9.99 17.16 -19.55
N ASP A 68 -9.94 17.61 -18.29
CA ASP A 68 -8.97 18.61 -17.82
C ASP A 68 -7.57 18.02 -17.47
N GLN A 69 -7.41 16.70 -17.63
CA GLN A 69 -6.23 15.88 -17.28
C GLN A 69 -6.03 15.68 -15.78
N ILE A 70 -6.96 16.11 -14.94
CA ILE A 70 -6.91 16.05 -13.49
C ILE A 70 -8.05 15.16 -12.99
N ASN A 71 -7.70 14.01 -12.40
CA ASN A 71 -8.67 13.03 -11.91
C ASN A 71 -9.66 12.55 -12.99
N ASP A 72 -9.27 12.57 -14.27
CA ASP A 72 -10.09 12.06 -15.37
C ASP A 72 -10.32 10.55 -15.34
N LYS A 73 -9.43 9.83 -14.65
CA LYS A 73 -9.44 8.37 -14.56
C LYS A 73 -9.48 7.94 -13.11
N PHE A 74 -10.29 6.91 -12.86
CA PHE A 74 -10.26 6.15 -11.64
C PHE A 74 -9.06 5.19 -11.66
N CYS A 75 -8.13 5.39 -10.74
CA CYS A 75 -6.97 4.51 -10.54
C CYS A 75 -6.78 4.13 -9.09
N ILE A 76 -6.10 3.01 -8.86
CA ILE A 76 -5.79 2.44 -7.55
C ILE A 76 -4.28 2.41 -7.37
N SER A 77 -3.79 2.71 -6.17
CA SER A 77 -2.39 2.50 -5.79
C SER A 77 -2.30 1.40 -4.76
N TYR A 78 -1.26 0.55 -4.84
CA TYR A 78 -1.13 -0.59 -3.94
C TYR A 78 0.33 -0.99 -3.70
N ASN A 79 0.54 -1.81 -2.67
CA ASN A 79 1.80 -2.51 -2.41
C ASN A 79 1.52 -3.87 -1.77
N GLY A 80 2.34 -4.87 -2.08
CA GLY A 80 2.31 -6.17 -1.41
C GLY A 80 1.02 -6.95 -1.66
N ILE A 81 0.44 -6.85 -2.86
CA ILE A 81 -0.75 -7.60 -3.30
C ILE A 81 -0.33 -8.62 -4.36
N ARG A 82 -0.93 -9.81 -4.31
CA ARG A 82 -0.84 -10.84 -5.34
C ARG A 82 -1.73 -10.50 -6.52
N GLU A 83 -1.14 -9.91 -7.53
CA GLU A 83 -1.81 -9.35 -8.71
C GLU A 83 -2.67 -10.39 -9.44
N GLU A 84 -2.26 -11.66 -9.44
CA GLU A 84 -2.98 -12.77 -10.07
C GLU A 84 -4.31 -13.12 -9.38
N THR A 85 -4.52 -12.64 -8.15
CA THR A 85 -5.74 -12.87 -7.37
C THR A 85 -6.70 -11.70 -7.41
N PHE A 86 -6.30 -10.60 -8.05
CA PHE A 86 -7.06 -9.36 -8.08
C PHE A 86 -8.36 -9.51 -8.87
N ASN A 87 -9.45 -9.01 -8.30
CA ASN A 87 -10.71 -8.86 -9.00
C ASN A 87 -11.40 -7.58 -8.51
N PHE A 88 -11.85 -6.79 -9.47
CA PHE A 88 -12.53 -5.53 -9.22
C PHE A 88 -13.77 -5.43 -10.10
N ILE A 89 -14.91 -5.13 -9.50
CA ILE A 89 -16.20 -5.05 -10.19
C ILE A 89 -16.90 -3.79 -9.74
N VAL A 90 -17.46 -3.04 -10.68
CA VAL A 90 -18.26 -1.84 -10.45
C VAL A 90 -19.68 -2.07 -10.94
N TYR A 91 -20.63 -1.71 -10.09
CA TYR A 91 -22.05 -1.85 -10.30
C TYR A 91 -22.75 -0.49 -10.37
N ASP A 92 -23.80 -0.41 -11.17
CA ASP A 92 -24.76 0.69 -11.11
C ASP A 92 -25.74 0.53 -9.94
N ARG A 93 -26.70 1.46 -9.83
CA ARG A 93 -27.74 1.46 -8.77
C ARG A 93 -28.70 0.27 -8.84
N VAL A 94 -28.73 -0.44 -9.95
CA VAL A 94 -29.60 -1.59 -10.21
C VAL A 94 -28.81 -2.90 -10.18
N SER A 95 -27.56 -2.87 -9.68
CA SER A 95 -26.64 -4.02 -9.62
C SER A 95 -26.22 -4.58 -10.99
N THR A 96 -26.31 -3.77 -12.05
CA THR A 96 -25.74 -4.11 -13.35
C THR A 96 -24.25 -3.83 -13.32
N VAL A 97 -23.43 -4.78 -13.78
CA VAL A 97 -21.99 -4.59 -13.93
C VAL A 97 -21.74 -3.58 -15.04
N VAL A 98 -21.09 -2.46 -14.70
CA VAL A 98 -20.72 -1.42 -15.67
C VAL A 98 -19.24 -1.47 -16.05
N TYR A 99 -18.41 -2.03 -15.17
CA TYR A 99 -16.98 -2.21 -15.38
C TYR A 99 -16.47 -3.35 -14.51
N SER A 100 -15.58 -4.19 -15.03
CA SER A 100 -14.84 -5.16 -14.24
C SER A 100 -13.46 -5.42 -14.81
N THR A 101 -12.51 -5.77 -13.94
CA THR A 101 -11.19 -6.23 -14.35
C THR A 101 -10.64 -7.26 -13.36
N THR A 102 -9.82 -8.17 -13.87
CA THR A 102 -8.99 -9.10 -13.07
C THR A 102 -7.51 -8.73 -13.13
N ASN A 103 -7.18 -7.63 -13.81
CA ASN A 103 -5.82 -7.16 -13.99
C ASN A 103 -5.68 -5.80 -13.32
N ILE A 104 -4.93 -5.74 -12.22
CA ILE A 104 -4.75 -4.50 -11.45
C ILE A 104 -4.06 -3.40 -12.27
N TYR A 105 -3.27 -3.75 -13.29
CA TYR A 105 -2.62 -2.80 -14.20
C TYR A 105 -3.60 -2.01 -15.07
N ASP A 106 -4.84 -2.49 -15.23
CA ASP A 106 -5.90 -1.75 -15.92
C ASP A 106 -6.39 -0.55 -15.09
N LEU A 107 -6.06 -0.53 -13.80
CA LEU A 107 -6.40 0.53 -12.84
C LEU A 107 -5.18 1.36 -12.41
N ASP A 108 -4.09 1.34 -13.18
CA ASP A 108 -3.00 2.33 -13.04
C ASP A 108 -3.48 3.71 -13.50
N CYS A 109 -2.92 4.80 -12.97
CA CYS A 109 -3.34 6.16 -13.32
C CYS A 109 -3.11 6.52 -14.80
N ASN A 110 -2.31 5.75 -15.54
CA ASN A 110 -2.20 5.85 -16.99
C ASN A 110 -3.36 5.17 -17.75
N ASN A 111 -3.87 4.05 -17.24
CA ASN A 111 -4.84 3.17 -17.92
C ASN A 111 -6.23 3.15 -17.28
N GLY A 112 -6.38 3.84 -16.14
CA GLY A 112 -7.53 3.76 -15.26
C GLY A 112 -8.87 4.02 -15.93
N TRP A 113 -9.92 3.64 -15.23
CA TRP A 113 -11.28 3.68 -15.75
C TRP A 113 -11.78 5.12 -15.90
N ASP A 114 -12.27 5.46 -17.09
CA ASP A 114 -12.71 6.81 -17.47
C ASP A 114 -14.21 7.07 -17.21
N GLY A 115 -14.89 6.15 -16.53
CA GLY A 115 -16.32 6.27 -16.26
C GLY A 115 -17.21 5.91 -17.46
N LYS A 116 -16.68 5.19 -18.47
CA LYS A 116 -17.49 4.59 -19.53
C LYS A 116 -17.94 3.18 -19.19
N HIS A 117 -19.12 2.81 -19.67
CA HIS A 117 -19.60 1.44 -19.57
C HIS A 117 -18.73 0.51 -20.43
N GLN A 118 -18.16 -0.52 -19.82
CA GLN A 118 -17.12 -1.35 -20.44
C GLN A 118 -17.57 -2.04 -21.74
N THR A 119 -18.83 -2.47 -21.83
CA THR A 119 -19.34 -3.18 -23.02
C THR A 119 -19.82 -2.24 -24.13
N THR A 120 -20.37 -1.08 -23.79
CA THR A 120 -21.00 -0.18 -24.76
C THR A 120 -20.09 0.96 -25.16
N GLY A 121 -19.09 1.29 -24.33
CA GLY A 121 -18.22 2.45 -24.49
C GLY A 121 -18.92 3.79 -24.23
N GLU A 122 -20.19 3.78 -23.80
CA GLU A 122 -20.93 4.99 -23.52
C GLU A 122 -20.57 5.59 -22.17
N ASP A 123 -20.61 6.91 -22.09
CA ASP A 123 -20.38 7.64 -20.85
C ASP A 123 -21.47 7.31 -19.82
N LEU A 124 -21.05 6.89 -18.64
CA LEU A 124 -22.00 6.67 -17.56
C LEU A 124 -22.51 8.01 -17.02
N PRO A 125 -23.77 8.05 -16.54
CA PRO A 125 -24.31 9.21 -15.86
C PRO A 125 -23.52 9.58 -14.60
N MET A 126 -23.53 10.86 -14.24
CA MET A 126 -23.02 11.28 -12.92
C MET A 126 -23.82 10.61 -11.80
N GLY A 127 -23.12 10.16 -10.77
CA GLY A 127 -23.77 9.51 -9.65
C GLY A 127 -22.85 8.59 -8.86
N MET A 128 -23.49 7.91 -7.90
CA MET A 128 -22.86 6.89 -7.08
C MET A 128 -22.95 5.52 -7.75
N TYR A 129 -21.81 4.85 -7.79
CA TYR A 129 -21.59 3.48 -8.20
C TYR A 129 -21.04 2.70 -7.03
N VAL A 130 -21.28 1.39 -6.98
CA VAL A 130 -20.78 0.52 -5.91
C VAL A 130 -19.67 -0.33 -6.50
N TYR A 131 -18.55 -0.47 -5.80
CA TYR A 131 -17.52 -1.42 -6.19
C TYR A 131 -17.40 -2.55 -5.18
N GLU A 132 -17.00 -3.70 -5.71
CA GLU A 132 -16.51 -4.85 -4.98
C GLU A 132 -15.08 -5.11 -5.42
N ILE A 133 -14.20 -5.34 -4.45
CA ILE A 133 -12.80 -5.68 -4.69
C ILE A 133 -12.43 -6.93 -3.90
N TYR A 134 -11.67 -7.80 -4.53
CA TYR A 134 -11.07 -8.98 -3.92
C TYR A 134 -9.60 -9.07 -4.30
N PHE A 135 -8.75 -9.39 -3.33
CA PHE A 135 -7.33 -9.65 -3.57
C PHE A 135 -6.72 -10.47 -2.42
N GLN A 136 -5.55 -11.04 -2.65
CA GLN A 136 -4.70 -11.60 -1.60
C GLN A 136 -3.47 -10.74 -1.37
N ASP A 137 -3.06 -10.56 -0.12
CA ASP A 137 -1.77 -9.94 0.17
C ASP A 137 -0.61 -10.92 -0.10
N PHE A 138 0.62 -10.43 -0.01
CA PHE A 138 1.82 -11.23 -0.22
C PHE A 138 1.94 -12.41 0.77
N GLU A 139 1.38 -12.31 1.97
CA GLU A 139 1.29 -13.38 2.97
C GLU A 139 0.22 -14.44 2.62
N GLY A 140 -0.71 -14.11 1.72
CA GLY A 140 -1.78 -15.00 1.24
C GLY A 140 -3.10 -14.84 1.99
N TRP A 141 -3.25 -13.83 2.84
CA TRP A 141 -4.56 -13.51 3.43
C TRP A 141 -5.49 -12.95 2.37
N LYS A 142 -6.76 -13.33 2.45
CA LYS A 142 -7.80 -12.90 1.52
C LYS A 142 -8.48 -11.65 2.06
N HIS A 143 -8.60 -10.66 1.19
CA HIS A 143 -9.28 -9.39 1.44
C HIS A 143 -10.43 -9.24 0.47
N GLN A 144 -11.59 -8.82 0.99
CA GLN A 144 -12.78 -8.54 0.21
C GLN A 144 -13.45 -7.31 0.79
N ASP A 145 -13.44 -6.23 0.02
CA ASP A 145 -13.94 -4.93 0.46
C ASP A 145 -15.02 -4.41 -0.50
N TYR A 146 -15.82 -3.50 0.03
CA TYR A 146 -16.91 -2.85 -0.68
C TYR A 146 -16.85 -1.35 -0.43
N GLY A 147 -17.22 -0.57 -1.45
CA GLY A 147 -17.30 0.87 -1.30
C GLY A 147 -18.07 1.53 -2.43
N ASN A 148 -17.98 2.86 -2.45
CA ASN A 148 -18.67 3.70 -3.41
C ASN A 148 -17.69 4.51 -4.24
N ILE A 149 -18.03 4.69 -5.52
CA ILE A 149 -17.35 5.58 -6.46
C ILE A 149 -18.35 6.62 -6.92
N TYR A 150 -17.96 7.90 -6.85
CA TYR A 150 -18.73 9.01 -7.36
C TYR A 150 -18.12 9.47 -8.69
N ILE A 151 -18.91 9.41 -9.76
CA ILE A 151 -18.60 10.07 -11.03
C ILE A 151 -19.17 11.49 -10.96
N ILE A 152 -18.30 12.48 -11.05
CA ILE A 152 -18.63 13.91 -10.97
C ILE A 152 -18.19 14.58 -12.28
N ARG A 153 -18.96 15.52 -12.84
CA ARG A 153 -18.60 16.32 -14.02
C ARG A 153 -19.11 17.75 -13.84
#